data_AF-A0A0F2I0G2-F1
#
_entry.id   AF-A0A0F2I0G2-F1
#
_cell.length_a   1.000
_cell.length_b   1.000
_cell.length_c   1.000
_cell.angle_alpha   90.00
_cell.angle_beta   90.00
_cell.angle_gamma   90.00
#
_symmetry.space_group_name_H-M   'P 1'
#
loop_
_entity.id
_entity.type
_entity.pdbx_description
1 polymer ?
#
loop_
_entity_poly.entity_id
_entity_poly.type
_entity_poly.pdbx_seq_one_letter_code
_entity_poly.pdbx_strand_id
1 'polypeptide(L)'
;MPIKRQCELLNIARSTAYYQPIGLSAEEIALRRMIDEIHLQYPFMGSRRIRTELAKKGHSVNRKRVVRLMRDMGIGAIYPKPKTTLANKAHKVYPYLLR
;
A
#
# COMPACT_ATOMS: atom_id res chain seq x y z
N MET A 1 22.68 21.23 -26.25
CA MET A 1 23.08 21.62 -24.88
C MET A 1 23.52 20.39 -24.09
N PRO A 2 24.64 20.37 -23.35
CA PRO A 2 25.10 19.20 -22.59
C PRO A 2 24.13 18.78 -21.48
N ILE A 3 24.03 17.48 -21.18
CA ILE A 3 23.16 16.94 -20.10
C ILE A 3 23.45 17.62 -18.76
N LYS A 4 24.72 17.88 -18.43
CA LYS A 4 25.10 18.62 -17.22
C LYS A 4 24.40 19.97 -17.12
N ARG A 5 24.40 20.73 -18.21
CA ARG A 5 23.77 22.05 -18.26
C ARG A 5 22.25 21.96 -18.20
N GLN A 6 21.65 20.92 -18.80
CA GLN A 6 20.21 20.67 -18.69
C GLN A 6 19.81 20.34 -17.24
N CYS A 7 20.58 19.48 -16.56
CA CYS A 7 20.38 19.14 -15.16
C CYS A 7 20.54 20.35 -14.22
N GLU A 8 21.54 21.21 -14.46
CA GLU A 8 21.72 22.47 -13.71
C GLU A 8 20.52 23.40 -13.87
N LEU A 9 20.02 23.58 -15.10
CA LEU A 9 18.86 24.44 -15.36
C LEU A 9 17.57 23.88 -14.74
N LEU A 10 17.40 22.56 -14.73
CA LEU A 10 16.22 21.88 -14.18
C LEU A 10 16.34 21.57 -12.68
N ASN A 11 17.49 21.89 -12.06
CA ASN A 11 17.81 21.59 -10.66
C ASN A 11 17.63 20.10 -10.29
N ILE A 12 18.09 19.19 -11.16
CA ILE A 12 18.01 17.74 -10.98
C ILE A 12 19.42 17.16 -10.86
N ALA A 13 19.61 16.12 -10.05
CA ALA A 13 20.88 15.40 -9.97
C ALA A 13 21.24 14.76 -11.33
N ARG A 14 22.51 14.90 -11.75
CA ARG A 14 23.00 14.29 -12.99
C ARG A 14 22.88 12.76 -12.99
N SER A 15 23.03 12.12 -11.83
CA SER A 15 22.95 10.66 -11.66
C SER A 15 21.58 10.09 -12.04
N THR A 16 20.51 10.85 -11.85
CA THR A 16 19.14 10.43 -12.18
C THR A 16 18.74 10.75 -13.62
N ALA A 17 19.54 11.53 -14.35
CA ALA A 17 19.20 12.00 -15.70
C ALA A 17 19.03 10.87 -16.74
N TYR A 18 19.69 9.73 -16.50
CA TYR A 18 19.62 8.57 -17.40
C TYR A 18 18.53 7.57 -17.02
N TYR A 19 17.92 7.72 -15.84
CA TYR A 19 16.91 6.79 -15.38
C TYR A 19 15.64 6.94 -16.22
N GLN A 20 15.21 5.84 -16.85
CA GLN A 20 13.93 5.76 -17.53
C GLN A 20 12.96 4.99 -16.62
N PRO A 21 11.86 5.60 -16.16
CA PRO A 21 10.89 4.90 -15.33
C PRO A 21 10.25 3.77 -16.13
N ILE A 22 10.28 2.57 -15.57
CA ILE A 22 9.58 1.41 -16.16
C ILE A 22 8.10 1.56 -15.82
N GLY A 23 7.25 1.52 -16.85
CA GLY A 23 5.81 1.56 -16.70
C GLY A 23 5.25 0.34 -15.97
N LEU A 24 3.97 0.40 -15.59
CA LEU A 24 3.29 -0.73 -14.98
C LEU A 24 3.10 -1.86 -16.00
N SER A 25 3.40 -3.10 -15.60
CA SER A 25 3.11 -4.27 -16.43
C SER A 25 1.60 -4.48 -16.58
N ALA A 26 1.18 -5.11 -17.68
CA ALA A 26 -0.23 -5.46 -17.90
C ALA A 26 -0.80 -6.33 -16.76
N GLU A 27 0.02 -7.23 -16.22
CA GLU A 27 -0.34 -8.05 -15.05
C GLU A 27 -0.58 -7.21 -13.79
N GLU A 28 0.24 -6.17 -13.56
CA GLU A 28 0.04 -5.27 -12.42
C GLU A 28 -1.24 -4.44 -12.58
N ILE A 29 -1.56 -4.01 -13.80
CA ILE A 29 -2.81 -3.29 -14.10
C ILE A 29 -4.02 -4.22 -13.86
N ALA A 30 -3.98 -5.44 -14.38
CA ALA A 30 -5.05 -6.42 -14.17
C ALA A 30 -5.24 -6.72 -12.67
N LEU A 31 -4.15 -6.88 -11.92
CA LEU A 31 -4.21 -7.12 -10.49
C LEU A 31 -4.79 -5.93 -9.71
N ARG A 32 -4.44 -4.69 -10.08
CA ARG A 32 -5.03 -3.48 -9.49
C ARG A 32 -6.54 -3.43 -9.73
N ARG A 33 -7.01 -3.73 -10.96
CA ARG A 33 -8.45 -3.80 -11.28
C ARG A 33 -9.19 -4.82 -10.43
N MET A 34 -8.65 -6.04 -10.29
CA MET A 34 -9.28 -7.06 -9.45
C MET A 34 -9.36 -6.66 -7.98
N ILE A 35 -8.33 -5.99 -7.45
CA ILE A 35 -8.35 -5.47 -6.08
C ILE A 35 -9.43 -4.39 -5.95
N ASP A 36 -9.55 -3.50 -6.92
CA ASP A 36 -10.55 -2.44 -6.95
C ASP A 36 -11.98 -3.00 -6.96
N GLU A 37 -12.26 -3.97 -7.82
CA GLU A 37 -13.54 -4.67 -7.88
C GLU A 37 -13.92 -5.34 -6.55
N ILE A 38 -12.96 -6.03 -5.92
CA ILE A 38 -13.18 -6.67 -4.61
C ILE A 38 -13.44 -5.60 -3.55
N HIS A 39 -12.74 -4.45 -3.60
CA HIS A 39 -12.93 -3.37 -2.64
C HIS A 39 -14.29 -2.67 -2.80
N LEU A 40 -14.74 -2.45 -4.03
CA LEU A 40 -16.07 -1.90 -4.33
C LEU A 40 -17.19 -2.81 -3.84
N GLN A 41 -17.03 -4.14 -4.00
CA GLN A 41 -18.00 -5.11 -3.49
C GLN A 41 -17.95 -5.23 -1.95
N TYR A 42 -16.75 -5.17 -1.37
CA TYR A 42 -16.52 -5.44 0.04
C TYR A 42 -15.57 -4.39 0.68
N PRO A 43 -16.06 -3.17 0.96
CA PRO A 43 -15.22 -2.06 1.43
C PRO A 43 -14.58 -2.31 2.81
N PHE A 44 -15.15 -3.20 3.62
CA PHE A 44 -14.60 -3.60 4.92
C PHE A 44 -13.44 -4.59 4.84
N MET A 45 -13.15 -5.16 3.66
CA MET A 45 -12.08 -6.15 3.51
C MET A 45 -10.70 -5.49 3.47
N GLY A 46 -9.83 -5.91 4.40
CA GLY A 46 -8.42 -5.55 4.38
C GLY A 46 -7.57 -6.51 3.55
N SER A 47 -6.28 -6.19 3.47
CA SER A 47 -5.30 -6.92 2.65
C SER A 47 -5.28 -8.43 2.89
N ARG A 48 -5.59 -8.90 4.10
CA ARG A 48 -5.66 -10.33 4.43
C ARG A 48 -6.82 -11.02 3.72
N ARG A 49 -8.01 -10.41 3.73
CA ARG A 49 -9.22 -10.95 3.10
C ARG A 49 -9.15 -10.81 1.59
N ILE A 50 -8.71 -9.65 1.09
CA ILE A 50 -8.50 -9.44 -0.35
C ILE A 50 -7.56 -10.48 -0.95
N ARG A 51 -6.45 -10.81 -0.28
CA ARG A 51 -5.56 -11.91 -0.71
C ARG A 51 -6.31 -13.24 -0.83
N THR A 52 -7.15 -13.58 0.15
CA THR A 52 -7.92 -14.83 0.11
C THR A 52 -8.95 -14.82 -1.02
N GLU A 53 -9.63 -13.70 -1.27
CA GLU A 53 -10.55 -13.56 -2.39
C GLU A 53 -9.83 -13.65 -3.75
N LEU A 54 -8.65 -13.04 -3.88
CA LEU A 54 -7.80 -13.20 -5.06
C LEU A 54 -7.40 -14.67 -5.27
N ALA A 55 -7.03 -15.38 -4.20
CA ALA A 55 -6.70 -16.79 -4.27
C ALA A 55 -7.90 -17.67 -4.70
N LYS A 56 -9.11 -17.35 -4.23
CA LYS A 56 -10.36 -18.01 -4.69
C LYS A 56 -10.63 -17.78 -6.18
N LYS A 57 -10.28 -16.60 -6.70
CA LYS A 57 -10.34 -16.27 -8.13
C LYS A 57 -9.17 -16.86 -8.94
N GLY A 58 -8.31 -17.70 -8.34
CA GLY A 58 -7.19 -18.36 -9.02
C GLY A 58 -5.89 -17.56 -9.05
N HIS A 59 -5.84 -16.38 -8.42
CA HIS A 59 -4.65 -15.53 -8.40
C HIS A 59 -3.89 -15.67 -7.08
N SER A 60 -2.83 -16.47 -7.10
CA SER A 60 -1.92 -16.60 -5.94
C SER A 60 -1.00 -15.39 -5.85
N VAL A 61 -1.32 -14.47 -4.93
CA VAL A 61 -0.57 -13.22 -4.72
C VAL A 61 -0.10 -13.12 -3.28
N ASN A 62 1.16 -12.70 -3.08
CA ASN A 62 1.68 -12.46 -1.75
C ASN A 62 0.95 -11.30 -1.06
N ARG A 63 0.61 -11.45 0.22
CA ARG A 63 0.00 -10.39 1.05
C ARG A 63 0.77 -9.08 0.98
N LYS A 64 2.12 -9.11 0.97
CA LYS A 64 2.94 -7.88 0.90
C LYS A 64 2.70 -7.10 -0.40
N ARG A 65 2.48 -7.82 -1.51
CA ARG A 65 2.15 -7.22 -2.82
C ARG A 65 0.77 -6.58 -2.78
N VAL A 66 -0.23 -7.26 -2.21
CA VAL A 66 -1.57 -6.68 -2.01
C VAL A 66 -1.51 -5.42 -1.16
N VAL A 67 -0.75 -5.43 -0.06
CA VAL A 67 -0.59 -4.24 0.82
C VAL A 67 0.04 -3.07 0.06
N ARG A 68 1.09 -3.31 -0.73
CA ARG A 68 1.70 -2.28 -1.57
C ARG A 68 0.67 -1.68 -2.53
N LEU A 69 -0.03 -2.53 -3.29
CA LEU A 69 -0.98 -2.07 -4.30
C LEU A 69 -2.15 -1.30 -3.69
N MET A 70 -2.71 -1.76 -2.57
CA MET A 70 -3.75 -1.02 -1.85
C MET A 70 -3.26 0.37 -1.41
N ARG A 71 -2.01 0.46 -0.92
CA ARG A 71 -1.41 1.74 -0.53
C ARG A 71 -1.19 2.66 -1.74
N ASP A 72 -0.65 2.13 -2.83
CA ASP A 72 -0.42 2.87 -4.08
C ASP A 72 -1.74 3.40 -4.68
N MET A 73 -2.84 2.66 -4.49
CA MET A 73 -4.19 3.03 -4.91
C MET A 73 -4.94 3.92 -3.90
N GLY A 74 -4.42 4.12 -2.69
CA GLY A 74 -5.09 4.89 -1.65
C GLY A 74 -6.32 4.21 -1.03
N ILE A 75 -6.52 2.91 -1.25
CA ILE A 75 -7.67 2.14 -0.75
C ILE A 75 -7.33 1.42 0.56
N GLY A 76 -8.30 1.36 1.46
CA GLY A 76 -8.13 0.79 2.80
C GLY A 76 -9.43 0.18 3.30
N ALA A 77 -9.32 -0.78 4.21
CA ALA A 77 -10.49 -1.40 4.81
C ALA A 77 -11.25 -0.38 5.67
N ILE A 78 -12.54 -0.24 5.39
CA ILE A 78 -13.46 0.65 6.09
C ILE A 78 -14.15 -0.13 7.20
N TYR A 79 -13.70 0.07 8.45
CA TYR A 79 -14.32 -0.50 9.63
C TYR A 79 -14.12 0.41 10.85
N PRO A 80 -15.01 0.37 11.86
CA PRO A 80 -14.83 1.10 13.11
C PRO A 80 -13.54 0.66 13.79
N LYS A 81 -12.59 1.58 13.96
CA LYS A 81 -11.36 1.30 14.69
C LYS A 81 -11.69 1.18 16.20
N PRO A 82 -11.00 0.29 16.94
CA PRO A 82 -11.14 0.25 18.38
C PRO A 82 -10.77 1.60 18.99
N LYS A 83 -11.54 2.07 19.98
CA LYS A 83 -11.23 3.29 20.74
C LYS A 83 -10.07 3.02 21.71
N THR A 84 -8.84 3.02 21.20
CA THR A 84 -7.62 2.76 22.00
C THR A 84 -7.32 3.86 23.02
N THR A 85 -7.96 5.02 22.92
CA THR A 85 -7.87 6.11 23.90
C THR A 85 -8.62 5.81 25.19
N LEU A 86 -9.65 4.93 25.14
CA LEU A 86 -10.40 4.53 26.31
C LEU A 86 -9.79 3.26 26.89
N ALA A 87 -9.15 3.41 28.06
CA ALA A 87 -8.65 2.26 28.79
C ALA A 87 -9.83 1.37 29.23
N ASN A 88 -9.75 0.09 28.93
CA ASN A 88 -10.66 -0.89 29.50
C ASN A 88 -10.30 -1.09 30.98
N LYS A 89 -11.19 -0.67 31.88
CA LYS A 89 -11.01 -0.72 33.34
C LYS A 89 -10.76 -2.14 33.89
N ALA A 90 -11.12 -3.18 33.13
CA ALA A 90 -10.84 -4.56 33.50
C ALA A 90 -9.35 -4.95 33.37
N HIS A 91 -8.54 -4.17 32.65
CA HIS A 91 -7.12 -4.47 32.49
C HIS A 91 -6.28 -3.80 33.59
N LYS A 92 -5.38 -4.59 34.20
CA LYS A 92 -4.41 -4.11 35.18
C LYS A 92 -3.41 -3.16 34.53
N VAL A 93 -3.23 -1.98 35.11
CA VAL A 93 -2.22 -1.00 34.69
C VAL A 93 -0.87 -1.38 35.30
N TYR A 94 0.16 -1.52 34.46
CA TYR A 94 1.53 -1.77 34.91
C TYR A 94 2.33 -0.46 34.88
N PRO A 95 3.09 -0.13 35.95
CA PRO A 95 3.92 1.06 35.97
C PRO A 95 5.06 0.94 34.94
N TYR A 96 5.47 2.06 34.34
CA TYR A 96 6.62 2.12 33.44
C TYR A 96 7.91 2.09 34.26
N LEU A 97 8.62 0.96 34.22
CA LEU A 97 9.74 0.67 35.12
C LEU A 97 11.12 1.13 34.61
N LEU A 98 11.20 1.65 33.38
CA LEU A 98 12.43 2.21 32.83
C LEU A 98 12.63 3.64 33.39
N ARG A 99 13.56 3.79 34.34
CA ARG A 99 14.06 5.05 34.90
C ARG A 99 15.58 5.04 34.90
#